data_AF-A0A0P7BSX1-F1
#
_entry.id   AF-A0A0P7BSX1-F1
#
_cell.length_a   1.000
_cell.length_b   1.000
_cell.length_c   1.000
_cell.angle_alpha   90.00
_cell.angle_beta   90.00
_cell.angle_gamma   90.00
#
_symmetry.space_group_name_H-M   'P 1'
#
loop_
_entity.id
_entity.type
_entity.pdbx_description
1 polymer ?
#
loop_
_entity_poly.entity_id
_entity_poly.type
_entity_poly.pdbx_seq_one_letter_code
_entity_poly.pdbx_strand_id
1 'polypeptide(L)'
;MFQNSPPNPPHRIVPPWKDDAQLSHGGVVERPVANSPLSTILQRLERVEEHVTSLRPLPSSPEANSNSDSVDGELPQRTKAPQDAVCLNGSTSSSPASAASPSVLSTPTCGSGYPLGDLDIASVLMEAIGQVQRLRLQDMAKSTLAAGITIPPQLAKGWIHNYFTHMRADAFLSLIDAKLIMLIPDIIDFPQVHLDAALLVVYYGVLYHGCSLPASLTNNVDHTNYARQIYLCCLRSLPSWQREATGTTTDFIAAMFMARAAAECFDYDLSWQLFKQSCEYAHGLNMHNLDSGDDFSFSSDSKGDADRKGFWELIQVELFFRLLYNRPPAFTESMSSWRVNLPWLSSGSQPDMDEVPTLTFLVSSRITLVLTQFFQLLEVKASHEDILPKVEFLCEEIEELFRDWQVEEWLQKAQDNDVDSWMLIDVTLTGYTTIIFMLRKCNILESSSPSPVSSDQDVPRSPLAVSASRHILSIIYRLLVRVPSSETVSILVGFFQVFIPYACLASNIVRSPNPSALASDLELLERIGENISVLSRKERDFTPLARALRGINGEIRKCVEQDSSESLA
;
A
#
# COMPACT_ATOMS: atom_id res chain seq x y z
N MET A 1 41.70 -35.29 16.93
CA MET A 1 40.76 -35.32 18.07
C MET A 1 40.60 -33.90 18.58
N PHE A 2 39.72 -33.12 17.96
CA PHE A 2 39.20 -31.86 18.49
C PHE A 2 37.75 -31.82 18.03
N GLN A 3 36.84 -31.93 18.99
CA GLN A 3 35.40 -31.82 18.81
C GLN A 3 35.07 -30.34 18.62
N ASN A 4 34.53 -29.99 17.44
CA ASN A 4 33.86 -28.72 17.21
C ASN A 4 32.41 -28.87 17.66
N SER A 5 32.05 -28.18 18.74
CA SER A 5 30.64 -27.97 19.12
C SER A 5 29.97 -27.00 18.13
N PRO A 6 28.70 -27.23 17.77
CA PRO A 6 27.94 -26.30 16.93
C PRO A 6 27.63 -24.99 17.66
N PRO A 7 27.37 -23.88 16.93
CA PRO A 7 27.01 -22.59 17.52
C PRO A 7 25.62 -22.67 18.18
N ASN A 8 25.49 -22.01 19.33
CA ASN A 8 24.21 -21.88 20.04
C ASN A 8 23.15 -21.16 19.18
N PRO A 9 21.86 -21.54 19.29
CA PRO A 9 20.77 -20.81 18.64
C PRO A 9 20.62 -19.40 19.22
N PRO A 10 20.02 -18.45 18.47
CA PRO A 10 19.80 -17.08 18.92
C PRO A 10 18.88 -17.07 20.14
N HIS A 11 19.23 -16.26 21.14
CA HIS A 11 18.42 -16.02 22.32
C HIS A 11 17.08 -15.39 21.91
N ARG A 12 15.97 -16.13 22.00
CA ARG A 12 14.61 -15.55 21.97
C ARG A 12 14.47 -14.61 23.17
N ILE A 13 14.18 -13.34 22.89
CA ILE A 13 13.77 -12.36 23.91
C ILE A 13 12.37 -12.77 24.39
N VAL A 14 12.22 -12.99 25.69
CA VAL A 14 10.95 -13.36 26.31
C VAL A 14 10.14 -12.07 26.52
N PRO A 15 8.86 -12.01 26.12
CA PRO A 15 8.07 -10.78 26.25
C PRO A 15 7.85 -10.41 27.73
N PRO A 16 7.85 -9.12 28.10
CA PRO A 16 7.81 -8.66 29.49
C PRO A 16 6.56 -9.08 30.28
N TRP A 17 5.43 -9.35 29.60
CA TRP A 17 4.21 -9.85 30.27
C TRP A 17 4.29 -11.31 30.76
N LYS A 18 5.37 -12.04 30.44
CA LYS A 18 5.57 -13.42 30.95
C LYS A 18 6.22 -13.44 32.33
N ASP A 19 6.89 -12.36 32.74
CA ASP A 19 7.66 -12.31 33.99
C ASP A 19 6.86 -11.81 35.20
N ASP A 20 5.70 -11.20 34.99
CA ASP A 20 4.82 -10.71 36.08
C ASP A 20 4.07 -11.83 36.84
N ALA A 21 4.28 -13.11 36.49
CA ALA A 21 3.58 -14.23 37.10
C ALA A 21 4.20 -14.77 38.40
N GLN A 22 5.27 -14.17 38.91
CA GLN A 22 5.91 -14.64 40.15
C GLN A 22 6.22 -13.47 41.09
N LEU A 23 5.23 -13.08 41.91
CA LEU A 23 5.42 -12.55 43.27
C LEU A 23 4.05 -12.13 43.87
N SER A 24 3.32 -13.05 44.49
CA SER A 24 2.57 -12.78 45.74
C SER A 24 1.95 -14.06 46.31
N HIS A 25 2.06 -14.22 47.62
CA HIS A 25 1.56 -15.35 48.40
C HIS A 25 0.04 -15.32 48.58
N GLY A 26 -0.58 -16.51 48.51
CA GLY A 26 -1.69 -16.89 49.40
C GLY A 26 -3.09 -16.46 48.97
N GLY A 27 -3.64 -17.09 47.94
CA GLY A 27 -5.06 -17.02 47.58
C GLY A 27 -5.32 -17.91 46.37
N VAL A 28 -6.45 -18.62 46.36
CA VAL A 28 -6.83 -19.62 45.36
C VAL A 28 -6.61 -19.09 43.94
N VAL A 29 -5.65 -19.68 43.24
CA VAL A 29 -5.27 -19.33 41.85
C VAL A 29 -6.35 -19.84 40.91
N GLU A 30 -7.24 -18.97 40.46
CA GLU A 30 -7.82 -19.13 39.13
C GLU A 30 -6.68 -18.97 38.11
N ARG A 31 -6.38 -20.04 37.38
CA ARG A 31 -5.39 -20.03 36.31
C ARG A 31 -5.81 -18.99 35.26
N PRO A 32 -4.93 -18.08 34.82
CA PRO A 32 -5.24 -17.25 33.65
C PRO A 32 -5.34 -18.16 32.42
N VAL A 33 -6.44 -18.03 31.69
CA VAL A 33 -6.73 -18.81 30.48
C VAL A 33 -5.69 -18.50 29.41
N ALA A 34 -4.68 -19.35 29.28
CA ALA A 34 -3.57 -19.24 28.32
C ALA A 34 -3.95 -19.61 26.87
N ASN A 35 -5.24 -19.62 26.52
CA ASN A 35 -5.72 -20.05 25.21
C ASN A 35 -6.54 -18.95 24.53
N SER A 36 -5.91 -17.85 24.13
CA SER A 36 -6.55 -16.92 23.20
C SER A 36 -6.47 -17.48 21.77
N PRO A 37 -7.48 -17.26 20.91
CA PRO A 37 -7.42 -17.67 19.50
C PRO A 37 -6.16 -17.16 18.78
N LEU A 38 -5.71 -15.94 19.13
CA LEU A 38 -4.50 -15.32 18.60
C LEU A 38 -3.22 -16.10 18.98
N SER A 39 -3.09 -16.57 20.23
CA SER A 39 -1.91 -17.34 20.65
C SER A 39 -1.81 -18.68 19.92
N THR A 40 -2.96 -19.29 19.63
CA THR A 40 -3.05 -20.53 18.85
C THR A 40 -2.63 -20.30 17.39
N ILE A 41 -3.03 -19.18 16.79
CA ILE A 41 -2.66 -18.79 15.42
C ILE A 41 -1.16 -18.49 15.33
N LEU A 42 -0.59 -17.75 16.29
CA LEU A 42 0.84 -17.44 16.34
C LEU A 42 1.71 -18.70 16.46
N GLN A 43 1.38 -19.62 17.37
CA GLN A 43 2.10 -20.89 17.51
C GLN A 43 2.03 -21.77 16.27
N ARG A 44 0.95 -21.65 15.51
CA ARG A 44 0.76 -22.37 14.25
C ARG A 44 1.61 -21.76 13.14
N LEU A 45 1.64 -20.44 13.04
CA LEU A 45 2.48 -19.72 12.08
C LEU A 45 3.96 -20.02 12.34
N GLU A 46 4.43 -19.98 13.59
CA GLU A 46 5.80 -20.37 13.96
C GLU A 46 6.20 -21.75 13.39
N ARG A 47 5.28 -22.74 13.41
CA ARG A 47 5.56 -24.08 12.86
C ARG A 47 5.69 -24.11 11.34
N VAL A 48 4.94 -23.26 10.62
CA VAL A 48 5.08 -23.15 9.15
C VAL A 48 6.41 -22.51 8.80
N GLU A 49 6.79 -21.46 9.52
CA GLU A 49 8.04 -20.75 9.33
C GLU A 49 9.25 -21.65 9.60
N GLU A 50 9.23 -22.44 10.68
CA GLU A 50 10.26 -23.44 10.98
C GLU A 50 10.40 -24.47 9.85
N HIS A 51 9.28 -24.95 9.30
CA HIS A 51 9.27 -25.89 8.19
C HIS A 51 9.84 -25.29 6.89
N VAL A 52 9.40 -24.08 6.52
CA VAL A 52 9.90 -23.35 5.33
C VAL A 52 11.39 -23.05 5.46
N THR A 53 11.84 -22.59 6.63
CA THR A 53 13.25 -22.29 6.88
C THR A 53 14.13 -23.55 6.81
N SER A 54 13.61 -24.69 7.27
CA SER A 54 14.34 -25.97 7.23
C SER A 54 14.56 -26.52 5.82
N LEU A 55 13.71 -26.13 4.87
CA LEU A 55 13.78 -26.58 3.47
C LEU A 55 14.70 -25.70 2.59
N ARG A 56 15.16 -24.54 3.09
CA ARG A 56 16.00 -23.60 2.33
C ARG A 56 17.45 -24.13 2.22
N PRO A 57 17.99 -24.41 1.02
CA PRO A 57 19.40 -24.76 0.87
C PRO A 57 20.28 -23.55 1.20
N LEU A 58 21.36 -23.75 1.98
CA LEU A 58 22.42 -22.76 2.13
C LEU A 58 22.97 -22.38 0.73
N PRO A 59 23.17 -21.10 0.39
CA PRO A 59 23.65 -20.72 -0.93
C PRO A 59 25.07 -21.25 -1.16
N SER A 60 25.21 -22.22 -2.06
CA SER A 60 26.50 -22.64 -2.61
C SER A 60 26.98 -21.63 -3.66
N SER A 61 28.24 -21.23 -3.56
CA SER A 61 28.95 -20.31 -4.45
C SER A 61 28.77 -20.63 -5.94
N PRO A 62 28.68 -19.63 -6.83
CA PRO A 62 28.48 -19.86 -8.25
C PRO A 62 29.78 -20.32 -8.93
N GLU A 63 29.82 -21.58 -9.37
CA GLU A 63 30.77 -22.00 -10.41
C GLU A 63 30.22 -21.61 -11.79
N ALA A 64 31.09 -20.98 -12.57
CA ALA A 64 30.84 -20.52 -13.92
C ALA A 64 30.55 -21.70 -14.86
N ASN A 65 29.53 -21.57 -15.71
CA ASN A 65 29.50 -22.29 -16.97
C ASN A 65 28.86 -21.45 -18.09
N SER A 66 29.72 -21.13 -19.04
CA SER A 66 29.46 -20.66 -20.39
C SER A 66 28.59 -21.65 -21.18
N ASN A 67 27.67 -21.15 -22.00
CA ASN A 67 27.61 -21.52 -23.41
C ASN A 67 26.78 -20.54 -24.24
N SER A 68 27.38 -20.20 -25.37
CA SER A 68 26.86 -19.49 -26.53
C SER A 68 25.73 -20.24 -27.22
N ASP A 69 24.79 -19.52 -27.84
CA ASP A 69 24.46 -19.76 -29.25
C ASP A 69 23.71 -18.58 -29.89
N SER A 70 24.11 -18.31 -31.12
CA SER A 70 23.74 -17.25 -32.05
C SER A 70 22.67 -17.71 -33.03
N VAL A 71 21.66 -16.90 -33.36
CA VAL A 71 20.97 -16.94 -34.67
C VAL A 71 20.45 -15.55 -35.07
N ASP A 72 20.84 -15.14 -36.28
CA ASP A 72 20.44 -13.96 -37.07
C ASP A 72 18.94 -13.89 -37.42
N GLY A 73 18.44 -12.68 -37.76
CA GLY A 73 17.14 -12.54 -38.42
C GLY A 73 16.61 -11.11 -38.64
N GLU A 74 17.20 -10.40 -39.59
CA GLU A 74 16.68 -9.33 -40.48
C GLU A 74 15.47 -8.43 -40.10
N LEU A 75 15.72 -7.12 -40.14
CA LEU A 75 14.76 -6.00 -40.32
C LEU A 75 14.01 -6.07 -41.65
N PRO A 76 12.84 -5.39 -41.74
CA PRO A 76 12.72 -4.38 -42.79
C PRO A 76 12.08 -3.04 -42.36
N GLN A 77 12.86 -2.00 -42.62
CA GLN A 77 12.54 -0.70 -43.23
C GLN A 77 11.12 -0.10 -43.15
N ARG A 78 11.07 0.96 -42.34
CA ARG A 78 10.39 2.26 -42.50
C ARG A 78 9.98 2.62 -43.95
N THR A 79 8.69 2.90 -44.13
CA THR A 79 8.21 3.74 -45.26
C THR A 79 7.22 4.80 -44.78
N LYS A 80 7.29 5.94 -45.46
CA LYS A 80 6.82 7.28 -45.08
C LYS A 80 5.30 7.46 -45.23
N ALA A 81 4.76 8.35 -44.40
CA ALA A 81 3.43 8.95 -44.50
C ALA A 81 3.23 9.78 -45.78
N PRO A 82 1.96 10.11 -46.08
CA PRO A 82 1.58 11.46 -46.47
C PRO A 82 0.62 12.09 -45.46
N GLN A 83 0.94 13.34 -45.13
CA GLN A 83 0.08 14.31 -44.46
C GLN A 83 -0.94 14.81 -45.46
N ASP A 84 -2.20 14.98 -45.05
CA ASP A 84 -3.10 15.97 -45.65
C ASP A 84 -3.92 16.65 -44.55
N ALA A 85 -3.81 17.97 -44.54
CA ALA A 85 -4.50 18.89 -43.64
C ALA A 85 -5.74 19.43 -44.35
N VAL A 86 -6.88 19.47 -43.64
CA VAL A 86 -8.00 20.37 -44.00
C VAL A 86 -8.57 20.97 -42.71
N CYS A 87 -8.39 22.28 -42.56
CA CYS A 87 -9.09 23.13 -41.60
C CYS A 87 -10.51 23.44 -42.12
N LEU A 88 -11.52 23.43 -41.24
CA LEU A 88 -12.69 24.31 -41.38
C LEU A 88 -13.16 24.78 -40.00
N ASN A 89 -13.20 26.11 -39.86
CA ASN A 89 -13.79 26.89 -38.77
C ASN A 89 -15.32 26.91 -38.88
N GLY A 90 -15.99 27.05 -37.72
CA GLY A 90 -17.41 27.42 -37.64
C GLY A 90 -17.83 27.79 -36.22
N SER A 91 -17.84 29.09 -35.93
CA SER A 91 -18.40 29.77 -34.74
C SER A 91 -19.92 29.49 -34.60
N THR A 92 -20.64 29.63 -33.47
CA THR A 92 -20.81 30.74 -32.51
C THR A 92 -21.75 30.34 -31.35
N SER A 93 -21.50 30.90 -30.16
CA SER A 93 -22.42 31.43 -29.12
C SER A 93 -23.59 30.61 -28.54
N SER A 94 -23.64 30.50 -27.19
CA SER A 94 -24.51 31.34 -26.33
C SER A 94 -24.50 30.87 -24.85
N SER A 95 -24.15 31.77 -23.92
CA SER A 95 -24.55 31.73 -22.49
C SER A 95 -25.68 32.75 -22.26
N PRO A 96 -26.55 32.58 -21.25
CA PRO A 96 -26.35 33.15 -19.90
C PRO A 96 -26.94 32.24 -18.77
N ALA A 97 -26.88 32.42 -17.44
CA ALA A 97 -26.32 33.40 -16.50
C ALA A 97 -26.24 32.77 -15.06
N SER A 98 -25.20 33.20 -14.32
CA SER A 98 -25.07 33.65 -12.91
C SER A 98 -25.65 32.96 -11.65
N ALA A 99 -24.79 33.07 -10.62
CA ALA A 99 -24.92 33.04 -9.15
C ALA A 99 -24.77 31.65 -8.47
N ALA A 100 -23.89 31.43 -7.49
CA ALA A 100 -23.34 32.33 -6.47
C ALA A 100 -21.84 32.08 -6.18
N SER A 101 -21.11 33.15 -5.88
CA SER A 101 -19.68 33.16 -5.52
C SER A 101 -19.44 32.59 -4.11
N PRO A 102 -18.40 31.74 -3.89
CA PRO A 102 -17.87 31.50 -2.56
C PRO A 102 -16.82 32.56 -2.21
N SER A 103 -16.92 33.07 -0.99
CA SER A 103 -16.00 33.99 -0.34
C SER A 103 -14.55 33.56 -0.51
N VAL A 104 -13.70 34.49 -0.94
CA VAL A 104 -12.25 34.34 -1.00
C VAL A 104 -11.74 34.15 0.43
N LEU A 105 -11.47 32.90 0.82
CA LEU A 105 -10.58 32.63 1.95
C LEU A 105 -9.15 32.88 1.46
N SER A 106 -8.49 33.84 2.10
CA SER A 106 -7.12 34.26 1.83
C SER A 106 -6.18 33.05 1.79
N THR A 107 -5.50 32.89 0.66
CA THR A 107 -4.32 32.04 0.52
C THR A 107 -3.23 32.59 1.44
N PRO A 108 -2.59 31.79 2.31
CA PRO A 108 -1.35 32.22 2.92
C PRO A 108 -0.31 32.26 1.79
N THR A 109 -0.04 33.48 1.32
CA THR A 109 1.11 33.76 0.48
C THR A 109 2.33 33.35 1.29
N CYS A 110 3.18 32.48 0.74
CA CYS A 110 4.45 32.10 1.34
C CYS A 110 5.33 33.37 1.38
N GLY A 111 5.19 34.13 2.46
CA GLY A 111 5.95 35.31 2.76
C GLY A 111 7.29 34.91 3.36
N SER A 112 8.36 35.42 2.76
CA SER A 112 9.70 35.41 3.32
C SER A 112 9.69 35.90 4.77
N GLY A 113 10.08 35.04 5.72
CA GLY A 113 10.53 35.47 7.06
C GLY A 113 9.81 34.86 8.28
N TYR A 114 9.60 33.55 8.33
CA TYR A 114 9.31 32.88 9.61
C TYR A 114 10.62 32.38 10.25
N PRO A 115 10.78 32.46 11.59
CA PRO A 115 11.90 31.82 12.28
C PRO A 115 11.92 30.32 12.00
N LEU A 116 13.12 29.76 11.79
CA LEU A 116 13.37 28.37 11.40
C LEU A 116 12.74 27.31 12.35
N GLY A 117 12.41 27.69 13.60
CA GLY A 117 11.83 26.81 14.62
C GLY A 117 10.30 26.62 14.57
N ASP A 118 9.58 27.39 13.74
CA ASP A 118 8.10 27.40 13.68
C ASP A 118 7.53 26.76 12.38
N LEU A 119 8.37 26.19 11.51
CA LEU A 119 7.88 25.55 10.29
C LEU A 119 7.26 24.19 10.61
N ASP A 120 5.93 24.12 10.62
CA ASP A 120 5.17 22.88 10.73
C ASP A 120 5.17 22.14 9.37
N ILE A 121 6.15 21.26 9.18
CA ILE A 121 6.39 20.52 7.93
C ILE A 121 5.20 19.59 7.63
N ALA A 122 4.70 18.88 8.64
CA ALA A 122 3.55 17.99 8.48
C ALA A 122 2.29 18.76 8.03
N SER A 123 2.00 19.92 8.63
CA SER A 123 0.87 20.78 8.22
C SER A 123 1.01 21.25 6.78
N VAL A 124 2.20 21.70 6.37
CA VAL A 124 2.46 22.16 5.00
C VAL A 124 2.22 21.05 3.98
N LEU A 125 2.70 19.84 4.27
CA LEU A 125 2.50 18.69 3.39
C LEU A 125 1.03 18.25 3.36
N MET A 126 0.35 18.21 4.50
CA MET A 126 -1.07 17.88 4.60
C MET A 126 -1.94 18.83 3.78
N GLU A 127 -1.71 20.14 3.86
CA GLU A 127 -2.43 21.13 3.05
C GLU A 127 -2.15 20.93 1.55
N ALA A 128 -0.90 20.63 1.17
CA ALA A 128 -0.55 20.35 -0.21
C ALA A 128 -1.28 19.11 -0.74
N ILE A 129 -1.35 18.03 0.05
CA ILE A 129 -2.12 16.82 -0.31
C ILE A 129 -3.61 17.12 -0.38
N GLY A 130 -4.16 17.91 0.55
CA GLY A 130 -5.56 18.35 0.50
C GLY A 130 -5.87 19.17 -0.76
N GLN A 131 -4.91 19.93 -1.29
CA GLN A 131 -5.03 20.61 -2.59
C GLN A 131 -5.00 19.62 -3.76
N VAL A 132 -4.07 18.66 -3.77
CA VAL A 132 -4.00 17.59 -4.80
C VAL A 132 -5.33 16.83 -4.85
N GLN A 133 -5.82 16.38 -3.70
CA GLN A 133 -7.08 15.67 -3.57
C GLN A 133 -8.24 16.48 -4.16
N ARG A 134 -8.41 17.73 -3.74
CA ARG A 134 -9.48 18.60 -4.27
C ARG A 134 -9.41 18.78 -5.78
N LEU A 135 -8.21 18.99 -6.33
CA LEU A 135 -8.04 19.14 -7.77
C LEU A 135 -8.43 17.86 -8.52
N ARG A 136 -7.96 16.69 -8.06
CA ARG A 136 -8.29 15.41 -8.69
C ARG A 136 -9.78 15.10 -8.62
N LEU A 137 -10.40 15.21 -7.46
CA LEU A 137 -11.82 14.91 -7.27
C LEU A 137 -12.72 15.84 -8.11
N GLN A 138 -12.40 17.14 -8.17
CA GLN A 138 -13.15 18.08 -9.01
C GLN A 138 -13.03 17.75 -10.50
N ASP A 139 -11.85 17.36 -10.94
CA ASP A 139 -11.60 17.04 -12.35
C ASP A 139 -12.21 15.69 -12.73
N MET A 140 -12.18 14.70 -11.82
CA MET A 140 -12.88 13.43 -11.96
C MET A 140 -14.40 13.64 -12.05
N ALA A 141 -14.99 14.40 -11.12
CA ALA A 141 -16.44 14.66 -11.13
C ALA A 141 -16.92 15.28 -12.45
N LYS A 142 -16.15 16.21 -13.02
CA LYS A 142 -16.44 16.80 -14.35
C LYS A 142 -16.29 15.77 -15.47
N SER A 143 -15.19 15.02 -15.45
CA SER A 143 -14.85 14.06 -16.50
C SER A 143 -15.80 12.86 -16.54
N THR A 144 -16.29 12.41 -15.38
CA THR A 144 -17.29 11.32 -15.28
C THR A 144 -18.53 11.64 -16.10
N LEU A 145 -18.94 12.92 -16.17
CA LEU A 145 -20.11 13.34 -16.94
C LEU A 145 -19.82 13.61 -18.43
N ALA A 146 -18.64 14.14 -18.76
CA ALA A 146 -18.38 14.73 -20.08
C ALA A 146 -17.40 13.93 -20.97
N ALA A 147 -16.55 13.07 -20.41
CA ALA A 147 -15.46 12.46 -21.16
C ALA A 147 -15.95 11.34 -22.10
N GLY A 148 -15.66 11.44 -23.39
CA GLY A 148 -15.68 10.29 -24.29
C GLY A 148 -14.51 9.38 -23.95
N ILE A 149 -14.78 8.14 -23.53
CA ILE A 149 -13.75 7.16 -23.17
C ILE A 149 -13.78 6.04 -24.20
N THR A 150 -12.61 5.71 -24.74
CA THR A 150 -12.45 4.61 -25.69
C THR A 150 -11.20 3.84 -25.32
N ILE A 151 -11.38 2.59 -24.92
CA ILE A 151 -10.29 1.68 -24.57
C ILE A 151 -10.10 0.71 -25.75
N PRO A 152 -8.96 0.77 -26.47
CA PRO A 152 -8.72 -0.16 -27.57
C PRO A 152 -8.73 -1.62 -27.08
N PRO A 153 -9.49 -2.53 -27.73
CA PRO A 153 -9.59 -3.92 -27.28
C PRO A 153 -8.24 -4.64 -27.18
N GLN A 154 -7.29 -4.32 -28.05
CA GLN A 154 -5.94 -4.89 -28.03
C GLN A 154 -5.16 -4.48 -26.77
N LEU A 155 -5.26 -3.21 -26.37
CA LEU A 155 -4.64 -2.74 -25.13
C LEU A 155 -5.31 -3.36 -23.91
N ALA A 156 -6.64 -3.42 -23.89
CA ALA A 156 -7.39 -4.07 -22.82
C ALA A 156 -6.94 -5.53 -22.63
N LYS A 157 -6.85 -6.31 -23.71
CA LYS A 157 -6.35 -7.70 -23.67
C LYS A 157 -4.92 -7.80 -23.14
N GLY A 158 -4.04 -6.88 -23.55
CA GLY A 158 -2.67 -6.80 -23.03
C GLY A 158 -2.66 -6.55 -21.52
N TRP A 159 -3.45 -5.61 -21.02
CA TRP A 159 -3.53 -5.31 -19.58
C TRP A 159 -4.17 -6.43 -18.76
N ILE A 160 -5.19 -7.12 -19.29
CA ILE A 160 -5.76 -8.31 -18.64
C ILE A 160 -4.69 -9.39 -18.52
N HIS A 161 -3.94 -9.64 -19.59
CA HIS A 161 -2.83 -10.59 -19.55
C HIS A 161 -1.77 -10.20 -18.52
N ASN A 162 -1.42 -8.91 -18.47
CA ASN A 162 -0.46 -8.40 -17.49
C ASN A 162 -0.99 -8.59 -16.06
N TYR A 163 -2.26 -8.26 -15.79
CA TYR A 163 -2.88 -8.47 -14.48
C TYR A 163 -2.78 -9.94 -14.03
N PHE A 164 -3.28 -10.89 -14.82
CA PHE A 164 -3.24 -12.32 -14.45
C PHE A 164 -1.83 -12.93 -14.45
N THR A 165 -0.86 -12.28 -15.10
CA THR A 165 0.53 -12.75 -15.10
C THR A 165 1.30 -12.26 -13.87
N HIS A 166 1.06 -11.01 -13.45
CA HIS A 166 1.88 -10.33 -12.45
C HIS A 166 1.19 -10.22 -11.08
N MET A 167 -0.13 -10.39 -11.00
CA MET A 167 -0.90 -10.36 -9.75
C MET A 167 -1.32 -11.78 -9.31
N ARG A 168 -0.54 -12.81 -9.67
CA ARG A 168 -0.87 -14.22 -9.37
C ARG A 168 -1.00 -14.54 -7.88
N ALA A 169 -0.35 -13.74 -7.04
CA ALA A 169 -0.39 -13.87 -5.59
C ALA A 169 -1.57 -13.12 -4.94
N ASP A 170 -2.30 -12.29 -5.68
CA ASP A 170 -3.49 -11.60 -5.14
C ASP A 170 -4.52 -12.63 -4.73
N ALA A 171 -4.99 -12.53 -3.49
CA ALA A 171 -5.70 -13.63 -2.89
C ALA A 171 -7.13 -13.81 -3.42
N PHE A 172 -7.65 -12.80 -4.13
CA PHE A 172 -8.97 -12.83 -4.77
C PHE A 172 -8.93 -13.22 -6.24
N LEU A 173 -7.75 -13.46 -6.81
CA LEU A 173 -7.62 -13.84 -8.23
C LEU A 173 -8.38 -15.14 -8.55
N SER A 174 -8.43 -16.08 -7.59
CA SER A 174 -9.16 -17.35 -7.70
C SER A 174 -10.66 -17.17 -7.88
N LEU A 175 -11.20 -16.02 -7.47
CA LEU A 175 -12.63 -15.70 -7.54
C LEU A 175 -13.02 -15.05 -8.87
N ILE A 176 -12.04 -14.70 -9.72
CA ILE A 176 -12.26 -14.04 -11.01
C ILE A 176 -12.19 -15.07 -12.15
N ASP A 177 -13.24 -15.16 -12.96
CA ASP A 177 -13.19 -15.95 -14.19
C ASP A 177 -12.38 -15.21 -15.28
N ALA A 178 -11.08 -15.53 -15.34
CA ALA A 178 -10.16 -14.93 -16.30
C ALA A 178 -10.62 -15.09 -17.77
N LYS A 179 -11.29 -16.19 -18.11
CA LYS A 179 -11.76 -16.43 -19.48
C LYS A 179 -12.91 -15.50 -19.83
N LEU A 180 -13.82 -15.29 -18.88
CA LEU A 180 -14.91 -14.33 -19.03
C LEU A 180 -14.36 -12.91 -19.19
N ILE A 181 -13.44 -12.49 -18.33
CA ILE A 181 -12.81 -11.15 -18.39
C ILE A 181 -12.08 -10.93 -19.73
N MET A 182 -11.37 -11.95 -20.24
CA MET A 182 -10.69 -11.89 -21.54
C MET A 182 -11.63 -11.75 -22.74
N LEU A 183 -12.91 -12.16 -22.62
CA LEU A 183 -13.90 -12.05 -23.67
C LEU A 183 -14.52 -10.64 -23.76
N ILE A 184 -14.64 -9.94 -22.62
CA ILE A 184 -15.34 -8.65 -22.50
C ILE A 184 -14.87 -7.61 -23.55
N PRO A 185 -13.56 -7.40 -23.82
CA PRO A 185 -13.12 -6.41 -24.81
C PRO A 185 -13.70 -6.62 -26.21
N ASP A 186 -14.03 -7.86 -26.57
CA ASP A 186 -14.59 -8.19 -27.89
C ASP A 186 -16.11 -8.03 -27.94
N ILE A 187 -16.79 -8.05 -26.79
CA ILE A 187 -18.25 -8.12 -26.73
C ILE A 187 -18.94 -6.90 -26.12
N ILE A 188 -18.19 -6.06 -25.40
CA ILE A 188 -18.73 -4.93 -24.61
C ILE A 188 -19.48 -3.90 -25.47
N ASP A 189 -19.08 -3.73 -26.73
CA ASP A 189 -19.68 -2.76 -27.65
C ASP A 189 -20.83 -3.35 -28.49
N PHE A 190 -21.14 -4.65 -28.36
CA PHE A 190 -22.26 -5.25 -29.11
C PHE A 190 -23.61 -4.82 -28.52
N PRO A 191 -24.53 -4.21 -29.29
CA PRO A 191 -25.81 -3.71 -28.79
C PRO A 191 -26.72 -4.78 -28.16
N GLN A 192 -26.54 -6.05 -28.52
CA GLN A 192 -27.32 -7.17 -28.00
C GLN A 192 -26.77 -7.71 -26.68
N VAL A 193 -25.52 -7.39 -26.33
CA VAL A 193 -24.84 -7.90 -25.13
C VAL A 193 -25.07 -6.91 -23.99
N HIS A 194 -25.61 -7.42 -22.88
CA HIS A 194 -25.78 -6.66 -21.65
C HIS A 194 -24.91 -7.33 -20.58
N LEU A 195 -23.88 -6.62 -20.13
CA LEU A 195 -23.02 -7.06 -19.05
C LEU A 195 -23.57 -6.54 -17.72
N ASP A 196 -23.56 -7.41 -16.71
CA ASP A 196 -23.89 -7.05 -15.34
C ASP A 196 -22.98 -5.89 -14.85
N ALA A 197 -23.56 -4.96 -14.10
CA ALA A 197 -22.84 -3.76 -13.68
C ALA A 197 -21.69 -4.07 -12.71
N ALA A 198 -21.82 -5.09 -11.84
CA ALA A 198 -20.73 -5.54 -10.97
C ALA A 198 -19.59 -6.14 -11.82
N LEU A 199 -19.93 -6.96 -12.82
CA LEU A 199 -18.95 -7.55 -13.74
C LEU A 199 -18.18 -6.47 -14.52
N LEU A 200 -18.84 -5.39 -14.94
CA LEU A 200 -18.17 -4.25 -15.57
C LEU A 200 -17.16 -3.59 -14.63
N VAL A 201 -17.52 -3.42 -13.35
CA VAL A 201 -16.59 -2.87 -12.34
C VAL A 201 -15.40 -3.80 -12.13
N VAL A 202 -15.62 -5.12 -12.06
CA VAL A 202 -14.53 -6.11 -11.99
C VAL A 202 -13.62 -6.03 -13.21
N TYR A 203 -14.20 -5.98 -14.42
CA TYR A 203 -13.46 -5.83 -15.67
C TYR A 203 -12.58 -4.58 -15.68
N TYR A 204 -13.15 -3.42 -15.37
CA TYR A 204 -12.38 -2.18 -15.30
C TYR A 204 -11.37 -2.18 -14.15
N GLY A 205 -11.64 -2.83 -13.02
CA GLY A 205 -10.68 -3.04 -11.93
C GLY A 205 -9.45 -3.83 -12.41
N VAL A 206 -9.67 -4.93 -13.13
CA VAL A 206 -8.59 -5.71 -13.76
C VAL A 206 -7.78 -4.86 -14.74
N LEU A 207 -8.44 -4.06 -15.59
CA LEU A 207 -7.74 -3.17 -16.50
C LEU A 207 -6.93 -2.09 -15.78
N TYR A 208 -7.49 -1.50 -14.73
CA TYR A 208 -6.88 -0.42 -13.97
C TYR A 208 -5.57 -0.89 -13.34
N HIS A 209 -5.58 -2.04 -12.66
CA HIS A 209 -4.36 -2.61 -12.10
C HIS A 209 -3.40 -3.11 -13.19
N GLY A 210 -3.90 -3.80 -14.21
CA GLY A 210 -3.08 -4.30 -15.31
C GLY A 210 -2.33 -3.20 -16.09
N CYS A 211 -2.94 -2.03 -16.29
CA CYS A 211 -2.32 -0.92 -17.00
C CYS A 211 -1.32 -0.12 -16.14
N SER A 212 -1.43 -0.22 -14.81
CA SER A 212 -0.58 0.49 -13.85
C SER A 212 0.73 -0.25 -13.53
N LEU A 213 0.89 -1.48 -14.03
CA LEU A 213 2.11 -2.27 -13.84
C LEU A 213 3.28 -1.75 -14.69
N PRO A 214 4.54 -1.85 -14.20
CA PRO A 214 5.72 -1.38 -14.93
C PRO A 214 5.84 -1.91 -16.37
N ALA A 215 5.52 -3.18 -16.59
CA ALA A 215 5.52 -3.83 -17.91
C ALA A 215 4.56 -3.16 -18.93
N SER A 216 3.51 -2.51 -18.45
CA SER A 216 2.54 -1.76 -19.26
C SER A 216 2.98 -0.31 -19.52
N LEU A 217 3.78 0.27 -18.64
CA LEU A 217 4.17 1.68 -18.66
C LEU A 217 5.33 1.97 -19.64
N THR A 218 6.17 0.98 -19.93
CA THR A 218 7.29 1.10 -20.89
C THR A 218 6.86 1.14 -22.35
N ASN A 219 5.64 0.68 -22.66
CA ASN A 219 5.14 0.53 -24.04
C ASN A 219 4.12 1.61 -24.48
N ASN A 220 3.77 2.57 -23.61
CA ASN A 220 2.83 3.63 -23.96
C ASN A 220 3.49 4.73 -24.81
N VAL A 221 3.44 4.55 -26.12
CA VAL A 221 3.90 5.53 -27.14
C VAL A 221 3.00 6.77 -27.17
N ASP A 222 1.73 6.60 -26.83
CA ASP A 222 0.75 7.68 -26.75
C ASP A 222 0.61 8.09 -25.28
N HIS A 223 0.90 9.36 -24.96
CA HIS A 223 0.86 9.95 -23.61
C HIS A 223 -0.56 10.00 -22.97
N THR A 224 -1.42 9.04 -23.29
CA THR A 224 -2.79 8.92 -22.82
C THR A 224 -2.81 8.29 -21.42
N ASN A 225 -3.37 9.01 -20.45
CA ASN A 225 -3.56 8.47 -19.10
C ASN A 225 -4.77 7.51 -19.07
N TYR A 226 -4.51 6.25 -19.41
CA TYR A 226 -5.54 5.19 -19.45
C TYR A 226 -6.03 4.78 -18.06
N ALA A 227 -5.15 4.74 -17.04
CA ALA A 227 -5.54 4.40 -15.66
C ALA A 227 -6.68 5.30 -15.19
N ARG A 228 -6.54 6.61 -15.43
CA ARG A 228 -7.58 7.58 -15.13
C ARG A 228 -8.88 7.35 -15.89
N GLN A 229 -8.80 7.07 -17.19
CA GLN A 229 -9.99 6.78 -18.00
C GLN A 229 -10.72 5.52 -17.53
N ILE A 230 -9.98 4.47 -17.22
CA ILE A 230 -10.53 3.21 -16.71
C ILE A 230 -11.23 3.46 -15.36
N TYR A 231 -10.62 4.22 -14.46
CA TYR A 231 -11.27 4.58 -13.20
C TYR A 231 -12.57 5.37 -13.39
N LEU A 232 -12.63 6.28 -14.38
CA LEU A 232 -13.88 6.96 -14.75
C LEU A 232 -14.95 5.98 -15.25
N CYS A 233 -14.56 4.93 -15.99
CA CYS A 233 -15.49 3.85 -16.36
C CYS A 233 -16.04 3.13 -15.13
N CYS A 234 -15.19 2.84 -14.13
CA CYS A 234 -15.67 2.25 -12.88
C CYS A 234 -16.68 3.18 -12.15
N LEU A 235 -16.38 4.47 -12.06
CA LEU A 235 -17.28 5.47 -11.46
C LEU A 235 -18.62 5.58 -12.19
N ARG A 236 -18.64 5.37 -13.51
CA ARG A 236 -19.89 5.36 -14.30
C ARG A 236 -20.73 4.10 -14.07
N SER A 237 -20.09 2.96 -13.87
CA SER A 237 -20.78 1.70 -13.57
C SER A 237 -21.29 1.63 -12.12
N LEU A 238 -20.65 2.36 -11.20
CA LEU A 238 -20.94 2.30 -9.77
C LEU A 238 -22.42 2.50 -9.40
N PRO A 239 -23.17 3.51 -9.91
CA PRO A 239 -24.57 3.72 -9.50
C PRO A 239 -25.53 2.63 -9.98
N SER A 240 -25.26 2.00 -11.13
CA SER A 240 -26.06 0.85 -11.59
C SER A 240 -25.73 -0.37 -10.77
N TRP A 241 -24.44 -0.63 -10.54
CA TRP A 241 -23.99 -1.72 -9.69
C TRP A 241 -24.58 -1.62 -8.27
N GLN A 242 -24.51 -0.47 -7.60
CA GLN A 242 -25.09 -0.30 -6.27
C GLN A 242 -26.60 -0.54 -6.19
N ARG A 243 -27.35 -0.36 -7.29
CA ARG A 243 -28.80 -0.65 -7.34
C ARG A 243 -29.10 -2.13 -7.56
N GLU A 244 -28.20 -2.84 -8.23
CA GLU A 244 -28.37 -4.22 -8.67
C GLU A 244 -27.67 -5.23 -7.76
N ALA A 245 -26.73 -4.78 -6.92
CA ALA A 245 -25.92 -5.63 -6.06
C ALA A 245 -26.77 -6.47 -5.09
N THR A 246 -26.45 -7.76 -5.02
CA THR A 246 -27.18 -8.73 -4.18
C THR A 246 -26.28 -9.42 -3.16
N GLY A 247 -24.99 -9.06 -3.11
CA GLY A 247 -24.00 -9.63 -2.19
C GLY A 247 -23.34 -10.89 -2.73
N THR A 248 -23.20 -10.98 -4.05
CA THR A 248 -22.50 -12.07 -4.73
C THR A 248 -20.98 -11.96 -4.57
N THR A 249 -20.25 -13.03 -4.93
CA THR A 249 -18.79 -12.99 -5.03
C THR A 249 -18.31 -11.88 -5.98
N THR A 250 -19.03 -11.63 -7.08
CA THR A 250 -18.71 -10.52 -8.00
C THR A 250 -18.87 -9.17 -7.32
N ASP A 251 -19.93 -8.98 -6.53
CA ASP A 251 -20.13 -7.75 -5.75
C ASP A 251 -19.00 -7.54 -4.74
N PHE A 252 -18.55 -8.60 -4.07
CA PHE A 252 -17.42 -8.57 -3.15
C PHE A 252 -16.12 -8.12 -3.85
N ILE A 253 -15.77 -8.73 -4.99
CA ILE A 253 -14.55 -8.38 -5.75
C ILE A 253 -14.65 -6.95 -6.30
N ALA A 254 -15.81 -6.55 -6.83
CA ALA A 254 -16.05 -5.21 -7.33
C ALA A 254 -15.84 -4.15 -6.24
N ALA A 255 -16.32 -4.43 -5.02
CA ALA A 255 -16.14 -3.57 -3.86
C ALA A 255 -14.67 -3.46 -3.44
N MET A 256 -13.94 -4.58 -3.41
CA MET A 256 -12.49 -4.58 -3.11
C MET A 256 -11.67 -3.77 -4.13
N PHE A 257 -11.89 -4.02 -5.43
CA PHE A 257 -11.18 -3.27 -6.48
C PHE A 257 -11.50 -1.78 -6.43
N MET A 258 -12.76 -1.42 -6.27
CA MET A 258 -13.14 -0.02 -6.20
C MET A 258 -12.63 0.67 -4.94
N ALA A 259 -12.62 -0.03 -3.80
CA ALA A 259 -12.05 0.51 -2.57
C ALA A 259 -10.57 0.87 -2.77
N ARG A 260 -9.79 -0.04 -3.38
CA ARG A 260 -8.38 0.17 -3.70
C ARG A 260 -8.18 1.31 -4.70
N ALA A 261 -8.87 1.27 -5.84
CA ALA A 261 -8.75 2.31 -6.87
C ALA A 261 -9.16 3.70 -6.35
N ALA A 262 -10.20 3.79 -5.52
CA ALA A 262 -10.60 5.04 -4.87
C ALA A 262 -9.53 5.59 -3.92
N ALA A 263 -8.86 4.74 -3.14
CA ALA A 263 -7.77 5.16 -2.26
C ALA A 263 -6.59 5.74 -3.08
N GLU A 264 -6.17 5.04 -4.14
CA GLU A 264 -5.11 5.50 -5.04
C GLU A 264 -5.51 6.80 -5.77
N CYS A 265 -6.80 7.03 -5.98
CA CYS A 265 -7.34 8.26 -6.55
C CYS A 265 -7.62 9.38 -5.52
N PHE A 266 -7.16 9.22 -4.27
CA PHE A 266 -7.35 10.17 -3.17
C PHE A 266 -8.81 10.35 -2.71
N ASP A 267 -9.73 9.44 -3.06
CA ASP A 267 -11.10 9.42 -2.56
C ASP A 267 -11.24 8.48 -1.36
N TYR A 268 -10.67 8.88 -0.22
CA TYR A 268 -10.62 8.06 0.99
C TYR A 268 -12.00 7.80 1.62
N ASP A 269 -12.98 8.67 1.37
CA ASP A 269 -14.35 8.47 1.87
C ASP A 269 -15.09 7.44 1.04
N LEU A 270 -15.01 7.53 -0.29
CA LEU A 270 -15.56 6.50 -1.18
C LEU A 270 -14.85 5.16 -0.95
N SER A 271 -13.53 5.17 -0.84
CA SER A 271 -12.72 3.99 -0.57
C SER A 271 -13.18 3.25 0.68
N TRP A 272 -13.36 3.98 1.79
CA TRP A 272 -13.86 3.39 3.05
C TRP A 272 -15.30 2.88 2.93
N GLN A 273 -16.18 3.59 2.22
CA GLN A 273 -17.56 3.15 2.02
C GLN A 273 -17.62 1.82 1.27
N LEU A 274 -16.85 1.69 0.19
CA LEU A 274 -16.80 0.48 -0.62
C LEU A 274 -16.09 -0.67 0.11
N PHE A 275 -15.08 -0.37 0.93
CA PHE A 275 -14.45 -1.37 1.78
C PHE A 275 -15.42 -1.92 2.83
N LYS A 276 -16.23 -1.08 3.48
CA LYS A 276 -17.28 -1.59 4.39
C LYS A 276 -18.28 -2.49 3.65
N GLN A 277 -18.66 -2.11 2.44
CA GLN A 277 -19.54 -2.91 1.59
C GLN A 277 -18.90 -4.26 1.25
N SER A 278 -17.58 -4.31 1.00
CA SER A 278 -16.87 -5.59 0.81
C SER A 278 -16.85 -6.44 2.09
N CYS A 279 -16.68 -5.84 3.28
CA CYS A 279 -16.81 -6.54 4.55
C CYS A 279 -18.21 -7.13 4.75
N GLU A 280 -19.28 -6.39 4.43
CA GLU A 280 -20.66 -6.87 4.49
C GLU A 280 -20.88 -8.06 3.54
N TYR A 281 -20.35 -7.99 2.32
CA TYR A 281 -20.41 -9.10 1.37
C TYR A 281 -19.59 -10.30 1.83
N ALA A 282 -18.38 -10.11 2.35
CA ALA A 282 -17.57 -11.19 2.92
C ALA A 282 -18.28 -11.88 4.09
N HIS A 283 -19.02 -11.11 4.90
CA HIS A 283 -19.84 -11.67 5.98
C HIS A 283 -20.98 -12.52 5.42
N GLY A 284 -21.74 -12.00 4.45
CA GLY A 284 -22.83 -12.73 3.78
C GLY A 284 -22.38 -13.97 3.03
N LEU A 285 -21.16 -13.96 2.48
CA LEU A 285 -20.50 -15.10 1.83
C LEU A 285 -19.89 -16.09 2.84
N ASN A 286 -20.05 -15.86 4.15
CA ASN A 286 -19.57 -16.72 5.22
C ASN A 286 -18.04 -16.93 5.22
N MET A 287 -17.27 -15.95 4.72
CA MET A 287 -15.82 -16.05 4.61
C MET A 287 -15.11 -16.08 5.97
N HIS A 288 -15.77 -15.67 7.04
CA HIS A 288 -15.26 -15.74 8.42
C HIS A 288 -15.36 -17.14 9.05
N ASN A 289 -15.92 -18.12 8.33
CA ASN A 289 -16.26 -19.42 8.87
C ASN A 289 -15.78 -20.60 8.01
N LEU A 290 -14.73 -20.38 7.21
CA LEU A 290 -14.21 -21.34 6.23
C LEU A 290 -13.79 -22.69 6.84
N ASP A 291 -13.44 -22.74 8.13
CA ASP A 291 -12.93 -23.93 8.82
C ASP A 291 -13.90 -24.53 9.86
N SER A 292 -15.19 -24.17 9.81
CA SER A 292 -16.16 -24.56 10.86
C SER A 292 -16.60 -26.02 10.91
N GLY A 293 -16.23 -26.84 9.92
CA GLY A 293 -16.47 -28.29 9.90
C GLY A 293 -17.94 -28.71 9.71
N ASP A 294 -18.27 -29.20 8.50
CA ASP A 294 -19.11 -30.39 8.25
C ASP A 294 -19.24 -30.73 6.75
N ASP A 295 -18.80 -29.84 5.83
CA ASP A 295 -18.76 -30.20 4.42
C ASP A 295 -17.51 -31.02 4.10
N PHE A 296 -17.69 -32.34 4.07
CA PHE A 296 -16.88 -33.31 3.31
C PHE A 296 -16.95 -33.07 1.79
N SER A 297 -17.09 -31.82 1.35
CA SER A 297 -17.05 -31.49 -0.06
C SER A 297 -15.58 -31.47 -0.48
N PHE A 298 -15.27 -32.21 -1.54
CA PHE A 298 -13.98 -32.27 -2.21
C PHE A 298 -13.62 -30.91 -2.85
N SER A 299 -13.64 -29.81 -2.10
CA SER A 299 -12.98 -28.58 -2.53
C SER A 299 -11.49 -28.91 -2.56
N SER A 300 -10.85 -28.79 -3.72
CA SER A 300 -9.41 -28.97 -3.85
C SER A 300 -8.72 -28.10 -2.80
N ASP A 301 -7.75 -28.65 -2.05
CA ASP A 301 -7.03 -27.94 -0.98
C ASP A 301 -6.52 -26.55 -1.41
N SER A 302 -6.16 -26.39 -2.69
CA SER A 302 -5.74 -25.13 -3.31
C SER A 302 -6.82 -24.03 -3.33
N LYS A 303 -8.10 -24.38 -3.47
CA LYS A 303 -9.21 -23.42 -3.44
C LYS A 303 -9.46 -22.94 -2.02
N GLY A 304 -9.41 -23.86 -1.05
CA GLY A 304 -9.49 -23.52 0.37
C GLY A 304 -8.37 -22.60 0.82
N ASP A 305 -7.12 -22.82 0.36
CA ASP A 305 -6.01 -21.94 0.72
C ASP A 305 -6.07 -20.56 0.03
N ALA A 306 -6.55 -20.47 -1.21
CA ALA A 306 -6.80 -19.19 -1.85
C ALA A 306 -7.88 -18.38 -1.11
N ASP A 307 -8.99 -19.02 -0.72
CA ASP A 307 -10.07 -18.37 0.02
C ASP A 307 -9.59 -17.89 1.41
N ARG A 308 -8.76 -18.69 2.10
CA ARG A 308 -8.11 -18.28 3.36
C ARG A 308 -7.17 -17.10 3.16
N LYS A 309 -6.33 -17.11 2.11
CA LYS A 309 -5.46 -15.96 1.79
C LYS A 309 -6.31 -14.70 1.60
N GLY A 310 -7.43 -14.81 0.89
CA GLY A 310 -8.34 -13.70 0.63
C GLY A 310 -8.94 -13.14 1.90
N PHE A 311 -9.33 -14.03 2.81
CA PHE A 311 -9.77 -13.63 4.13
C PHE A 311 -8.70 -12.83 4.89
N TRP A 312 -7.47 -13.32 4.95
CA TRP A 312 -6.39 -12.64 5.67
C TRP A 312 -5.98 -11.30 5.03
N GLU A 313 -6.01 -11.20 3.70
CA GLU A 313 -5.81 -9.93 2.98
C GLU A 313 -6.91 -8.92 3.35
N LEU A 314 -8.18 -9.33 3.41
CA LEU A 314 -9.28 -8.48 3.86
C LEU A 314 -9.03 -7.92 5.26
N ILE A 315 -8.56 -8.75 6.20
CA ILE A 315 -8.23 -8.31 7.57
C ILE A 315 -7.07 -7.32 7.56
N GLN A 316 -6.01 -7.60 6.79
CA GLN A 316 -4.87 -6.69 6.68
C GLN A 316 -5.30 -5.31 6.18
N VAL A 317 -6.13 -5.25 5.13
CA VAL A 317 -6.64 -4.00 4.57
C VAL A 317 -7.50 -3.25 5.59
N GLU A 318 -8.37 -3.93 6.35
CA GLU A 318 -9.15 -3.29 7.41
C GLU A 318 -8.26 -2.68 8.50
N LEU A 319 -7.28 -3.43 8.99
CA LEU A 319 -6.35 -2.95 10.01
C LEU A 319 -5.55 -1.74 9.49
N PHE A 320 -5.17 -1.75 8.22
CA PHE A 320 -4.53 -0.62 7.56
C PHE A 320 -5.45 0.61 7.50
N PHE A 321 -6.75 0.44 7.18
CA PHE A 321 -7.72 1.54 7.24
C PHE A 321 -7.88 2.13 8.64
N ARG A 322 -7.96 1.27 9.66
CA ARG A 322 -8.01 1.67 11.07
C ARG A 322 -6.74 2.44 11.47
N LEU A 323 -5.59 2.00 10.97
CA LEU A 323 -4.29 2.57 11.26
C LEU A 323 -4.11 3.96 10.62
N LEU A 324 -4.27 4.06 9.30
CA LEU A 324 -3.94 5.26 8.54
C LEU A 324 -5.03 6.33 8.58
N TYR A 325 -6.30 5.92 8.61
CA TYR A 325 -7.44 6.84 8.45
C TYR A 325 -8.32 6.94 9.69
N ASN A 326 -7.91 6.32 10.81
CA ASN A 326 -8.67 6.29 12.07
C ASN A 326 -10.11 5.80 11.91
N ARG A 327 -10.35 4.86 10.97
CA ARG A 327 -11.66 4.26 10.78
C ARG A 327 -11.98 3.27 11.91
N PRO A 328 -13.25 3.11 12.29
CA PRO A 328 -13.65 2.07 13.24
C PRO A 328 -13.48 0.67 12.62
N PRO A 329 -13.45 -0.40 13.44
CA PRO A 329 -13.56 -1.75 12.91
C PRO A 329 -14.88 -1.92 12.13
N ALA A 330 -14.81 -2.56 10.97
CA ALA A 330 -15.95 -2.93 10.13
C ALA A 330 -16.21 -4.44 10.15
N PHE A 331 -15.16 -5.25 10.30
CA PHE A 331 -15.26 -6.70 10.31
C PHE A 331 -14.59 -7.28 11.57
N THR A 332 -13.40 -6.78 11.92
CA THR A 332 -12.59 -7.16 13.09
C THR A 332 -13.26 -6.98 14.47
N GLU A 333 -14.40 -6.29 14.58
CA GLU A 333 -15.16 -6.20 15.84
C GLU A 333 -15.56 -7.60 16.37
N SER A 334 -15.81 -8.54 15.46
CA SER A 334 -16.25 -9.90 15.75
C SER A 334 -15.13 -10.95 15.72
N MET A 335 -13.86 -10.53 15.81
CA MET A 335 -12.69 -11.39 15.57
C MET A 335 -12.67 -12.69 16.39
N SER A 336 -13.21 -12.68 17.61
CA SER A 336 -13.29 -13.87 18.48
C SER A 336 -14.22 -14.97 17.97
N SER A 337 -15.12 -14.64 17.04
CA SER A 337 -16.10 -15.57 16.48
C SER A 337 -15.62 -16.31 15.22
N TRP A 338 -14.49 -15.87 14.65
CA TRP A 338 -14.03 -16.38 13.36
C TRP A 338 -13.44 -17.78 13.45
N ARG A 339 -13.68 -18.55 12.39
CA ARG A 339 -13.12 -19.89 12.21
C ARG A 339 -12.42 -19.95 10.86
N VAL A 340 -11.27 -19.29 10.79
CA VAL A 340 -10.39 -19.27 9.61
C VAL A 340 -8.95 -19.48 10.07
N ASN A 341 -8.31 -20.52 9.56
CA ASN A 341 -6.90 -20.83 9.76
C ASN A 341 -6.05 -19.98 8.81
N LEU A 342 -4.76 -19.79 9.13
CA LEU A 342 -3.83 -19.29 8.11
C LEU A 342 -3.72 -20.34 6.97
N PRO A 343 -3.51 -19.89 5.72
CA PRO A 343 -3.17 -20.74 4.59
C PRO A 343 -2.02 -21.68 4.94
N TRP A 344 -2.03 -22.88 4.35
CA TRP A 344 -1.01 -23.92 4.56
C TRP A 344 -0.93 -24.52 5.98
N LEU A 345 -1.84 -24.14 6.89
CA LEU A 345 -1.98 -24.79 8.20
C LEU A 345 -2.95 -25.97 8.22
N SER A 346 -3.64 -26.23 7.12
CA SER A 346 -4.53 -27.38 6.98
C SER A 346 -3.73 -28.66 6.74
N SER A 347 -4.24 -29.78 7.22
CA SER A 347 -3.52 -31.07 7.25
C SER A 347 -3.28 -31.64 5.84
N GLY A 348 -2.21 -31.19 5.17
CA GLY A 348 -1.75 -31.78 3.91
C GLY A 348 -1.25 -30.80 2.84
N SER A 349 -1.52 -29.49 2.94
CA SER A 349 -1.01 -28.53 1.96
C SER A 349 0.43 -28.13 2.27
N GLN A 350 1.32 -28.25 1.27
CA GLN A 350 2.64 -27.64 1.32
C GLN A 350 2.54 -26.21 0.74
N PRO A 351 3.32 -25.24 1.26
CA PRO A 351 3.42 -23.95 0.61
C PRO A 351 3.87 -24.13 -0.84
N ASP A 352 3.35 -23.28 -1.72
CA ASP A 352 3.87 -23.19 -3.08
C ASP A 352 5.33 -22.75 -2.99
N MET A 353 6.23 -23.45 -3.68
CA MET A 353 7.67 -23.22 -3.56
C MET A 353 8.14 -22.00 -4.36
N ASP A 354 7.21 -21.22 -4.93
CA ASP A 354 7.50 -19.87 -5.41
C ASP A 354 7.97 -19.00 -4.24
N GLU A 355 9.27 -18.72 -4.21
CA GLU A 355 9.97 -18.21 -3.04
C GLU A 355 9.46 -16.84 -2.58
N VAL A 356 9.07 -15.96 -3.52
CA VAL A 356 8.66 -14.57 -3.23
C VAL A 356 7.20 -14.46 -2.78
N PRO A 357 6.19 -14.97 -3.51
CA PRO A 357 4.79 -14.96 -3.05
C PRO A 357 4.57 -15.62 -1.68
N THR A 358 5.30 -16.70 -1.39
CA THR A 358 5.22 -17.37 -0.10
C THR A 358 5.84 -16.53 1.00
N LEU A 359 7.01 -15.93 0.76
CA LEU A 359 7.65 -15.02 1.71
C LEU A 359 6.77 -13.79 2.00
N THR A 360 6.25 -13.13 0.97
CA THR A 360 5.44 -11.91 1.13
C THR A 360 4.17 -12.20 1.91
N PHE A 361 3.52 -13.35 1.66
CA PHE A 361 2.37 -13.78 2.45
C PHE A 361 2.70 -13.99 3.93
N LEU A 362 3.80 -14.69 4.25
CA LEU A 362 4.20 -14.96 5.62
C LEU A 362 4.53 -13.67 6.38
N VAL A 363 5.31 -12.78 5.75
CA VAL A 363 5.67 -11.48 6.31
C VAL A 363 4.41 -10.61 6.51
N SER A 364 3.52 -10.52 5.51
CA SER A 364 2.24 -9.79 5.63
C SER A 364 1.35 -10.35 6.74
N SER A 365 1.29 -11.68 6.90
CA SER A 365 0.53 -12.33 7.96
C SER A 365 1.07 -11.97 9.35
N ARG A 366 2.40 -11.97 9.52
CA ARG A 366 3.05 -11.53 10.76
C ARG A 366 2.75 -10.07 11.08
N ILE A 367 2.87 -9.17 10.10
CA ILE A 367 2.51 -7.75 10.26
C ILE A 367 1.03 -7.60 10.68
N THR A 368 0.12 -8.38 10.09
CA THR A 368 -1.31 -8.39 10.44
C THR A 368 -1.54 -8.80 11.90
N LEU A 369 -0.79 -9.79 12.40
CA LEU A 369 -0.86 -10.22 13.80
C LEU A 369 -0.29 -9.16 14.75
N VAL A 370 0.82 -8.51 14.38
CA VAL A 370 1.39 -7.37 15.14
C VAL A 370 0.36 -6.23 15.24
N LEU A 371 -0.28 -5.86 14.13
CA LEU A 371 -1.34 -4.84 14.12
C LEU A 371 -2.53 -5.22 14.99
N THR A 372 -2.92 -6.50 14.96
CA THR A 372 -4.00 -7.00 15.82
C THR A 372 -3.65 -6.83 17.30
N GLN A 373 -2.43 -7.19 17.70
CA GLN A 373 -1.94 -7.00 19.08
C GLN A 373 -1.89 -5.52 19.46
N PHE A 374 -1.44 -4.66 18.55
CA PHE A 374 -1.43 -3.21 18.76
C PHE A 374 -2.84 -2.67 19.06
N PHE A 375 -3.85 -3.03 18.27
CA PHE A 375 -5.21 -2.56 18.55
C PHE A 375 -5.81 -3.14 19.83
N GLN A 376 -5.51 -4.41 20.16
CA GLN A 376 -5.89 -4.99 21.47
C GLN A 376 -5.24 -4.24 22.63
N LEU A 377 -3.99 -3.81 22.47
CA LEU A 377 -3.30 -2.99 23.46
C LEU A 377 -3.98 -1.62 23.65
N LEU A 378 -4.45 -0.99 22.57
CA LEU A 378 -5.18 0.28 22.64
C LEU A 378 -6.57 0.17 23.27
N GLU A 379 -7.18 -1.02 23.27
CA GLU A 379 -8.45 -1.28 23.95
C GLU A 379 -8.30 -1.34 25.48
N VAL A 380 -7.09 -1.67 25.97
CA VAL A 380 -6.77 -1.63 27.39
C VAL A 380 -6.59 -0.18 27.83
N LYS A 381 -7.36 0.25 28.83
CA LYS A 381 -7.20 1.58 29.45
C LYS A 381 -5.89 1.61 30.25
N ALA A 382 -4.78 1.86 29.57
CA ALA A 382 -3.45 2.02 30.15
C ALA A 382 -2.92 3.45 29.89
N SER A 383 -1.96 3.89 30.70
CA SER A 383 -1.32 5.19 30.49
C SER A 383 -0.39 5.12 29.27
N HIS A 384 -0.03 6.27 28.70
CA HIS A 384 0.91 6.29 27.58
C HIS A 384 2.28 5.69 27.98
N GLU A 385 2.76 5.96 29.19
CA GLU A 385 4.02 5.41 29.72
C GLU A 385 4.01 3.87 29.77
N ASP A 386 2.84 3.24 29.94
CA ASP A 386 2.69 1.78 29.92
C ASP A 386 2.54 1.19 28.51
N ILE A 387 2.00 1.99 27.57
CA ILE A 387 1.67 1.56 26.20
C ILE A 387 2.88 1.72 25.28
N LEU A 388 3.61 2.83 25.36
CA LEU A 388 4.70 3.16 24.44
C LEU A 388 5.78 2.07 24.38
N PRO A 389 6.33 1.56 25.51
CA PRO A 389 7.36 0.51 25.44
C PRO A 389 6.87 -0.78 24.78
N LYS A 390 5.59 -1.11 24.94
CA LYS A 390 4.97 -2.29 24.31
C LYS A 390 4.81 -2.07 22.80
N VAL A 391 4.52 -0.84 22.38
CA VAL A 391 4.41 -0.49 20.95
C VAL A 391 5.78 -0.46 20.29
N GLU A 392 6.80 0.03 20.99
CA GLU A 392 8.19 -0.04 20.51
C GLU A 392 8.63 -1.50 20.33
N PHE A 393 8.30 -2.39 21.28
CA PHE A 393 8.53 -3.83 21.12
C PHE A 393 7.83 -4.40 19.87
N LEU A 394 6.56 -4.07 19.64
CA LEU A 394 5.85 -4.48 18.42
C LEU A 394 6.48 -3.93 17.13
N CYS A 395 7.08 -2.74 17.17
CA CYS A 395 7.82 -2.17 16.04
C CYS A 395 9.13 -2.93 15.78
N GLU A 396 9.86 -3.27 16.83
CA GLU A 396 11.09 -4.07 16.76
C GLU A 396 10.80 -5.46 16.18
N GLU A 397 9.67 -6.10 16.54
CA GLU A 397 9.27 -7.38 15.94
C GLU A 397 9.13 -7.30 14.40
N ILE A 398 8.68 -6.16 13.85
CA ILE A 398 8.61 -5.96 12.39
C ILE A 398 10.01 -5.81 11.78
N GLU A 399 10.91 -5.07 12.44
CA GLU A 399 12.29 -4.93 11.95
C GLU A 399 13.07 -6.26 12.02
N GLU A 400 12.88 -7.04 13.10
CA GLU A 400 13.43 -8.39 13.24
C GLU A 400 12.87 -9.33 12.17
N LEU A 401 11.56 -9.30 11.93
CA LEU A 401 10.92 -10.06 10.86
C LEU A 401 11.56 -9.78 9.50
N PHE A 402 11.78 -8.51 9.14
CA PHE A 402 12.42 -8.17 7.87
C PHE A 402 13.87 -8.66 7.77
N ARG A 403 14.59 -8.72 8.90
CA ARG A 403 15.95 -9.23 8.97
C ARG A 403 16.00 -10.75 8.85
N ASP A 404 15.15 -11.45 9.59
CA ASP A 404 15.08 -12.91 9.62
C ASP A 404 14.69 -13.47 8.25
N TRP A 405 13.74 -12.81 7.58
CA TRP A 405 13.33 -13.17 6.22
C TRP A 405 14.21 -12.56 5.13
N GLN A 406 15.22 -11.76 5.50
CA GLN A 406 16.18 -11.11 4.59
C GLN A 406 15.49 -10.31 3.47
N VAL A 407 14.43 -9.57 3.80
CA VAL A 407 13.56 -8.91 2.81
C VAL A 407 14.35 -7.95 1.91
N GLU A 408 15.32 -7.22 2.44
CA GLU A 408 16.17 -6.32 1.64
C GLU A 408 17.07 -7.09 0.64
N GLU A 409 17.58 -8.27 1.00
CA GLU A 409 18.37 -9.09 0.07
C GLU A 409 17.50 -9.61 -1.09
N TRP A 410 16.27 -10.01 -0.78
CA TRP A 410 15.29 -10.38 -1.80
C TRP A 410 14.94 -9.22 -2.70
N LEU A 411 14.72 -8.03 -2.11
CA LEU A 411 14.41 -6.82 -2.87
C LEU A 411 15.54 -6.45 -3.84
N GLN A 412 16.80 -6.69 -3.45
CA GLN A 412 17.96 -6.50 -4.32
C GLN A 412 18.04 -7.55 -5.43
N LYS A 413 17.78 -8.82 -5.13
CA LYS A 413 17.78 -9.92 -6.11
C LYS A 413 16.64 -9.80 -7.13
N ALA A 414 15.48 -9.33 -6.70
CA ALA A 414 14.29 -9.20 -7.52
C ALA A 414 14.29 -7.96 -8.42
N GLN A 415 15.36 -7.14 -8.44
CA GLN A 415 15.39 -5.90 -9.23
C GLN A 415 15.12 -6.11 -10.72
N ASP A 416 15.43 -7.27 -11.28
CA ASP A 416 15.18 -7.55 -12.70
C ASP A 416 13.83 -8.26 -12.96
N ASN A 417 13.11 -8.65 -11.91
CA ASN A 417 11.77 -9.22 -11.98
C ASN A 417 10.74 -8.22 -11.43
N ASP A 418 10.01 -7.53 -12.33
CA ASP A 418 9.03 -6.52 -11.96
C ASP A 418 7.92 -7.05 -11.02
N VAL A 419 7.54 -8.34 -11.16
CA VAL A 419 6.51 -8.97 -10.31
C VAL A 419 6.99 -9.08 -8.87
N ASP A 420 8.11 -9.79 -8.70
CA ASP A 420 8.68 -10.09 -7.40
C ASP A 420 9.10 -8.80 -6.70
N SER A 421 9.70 -7.87 -7.45
CA SER A 421 10.07 -6.55 -6.94
C SER A 421 8.85 -5.81 -6.40
N TRP A 422 7.73 -5.80 -7.13
CA TRP A 422 6.53 -5.11 -6.69
C TRP A 422 5.93 -5.72 -5.41
N MET A 423 5.85 -7.05 -5.32
CA MET A 423 5.33 -7.72 -4.11
C MET A 423 6.21 -7.46 -2.89
N LEU A 424 7.54 -7.50 -3.06
CA LEU A 424 8.49 -7.21 -1.97
C LEU A 424 8.42 -5.74 -1.54
N ILE A 425 8.26 -4.82 -2.49
CA ILE A 425 8.07 -3.40 -2.21
C ILE A 425 6.79 -3.18 -1.41
N ASP A 426 5.68 -3.79 -1.82
CA ASP A 426 4.37 -3.64 -1.17
C ASP A 426 4.40 -4.08 0.30
N VAL A 427 4.93 -5.28 0.58
CA VAL A 427 5.05 -5.78 1.96
C VAL A 427 6.02 -4.94 2.80
N THR A 428 7.12 -4.48 2.20
CA THR A 428 8.12 -3.64 2.89
C THR A 428 7.55 -2.27 3.25
N LEU A 429 6.85 -1.63 2.30
CA LEU A 429 6.15 -0.37 2.55
C LEU A 429 5.08 -0.54 3.61
N THR A 430 4.32 -1.64 3.58
CA THR A 430 3.28 -1.95 4.57
C THR A 430 3.85 -2.08 5.98
N GLY A 431 4.96 -2.81 6.17
CA GLY A 431 5.58 -2.99 7.48
C GLY A 431 6.19 -1.71 8.05
N TYR A 432 6.95 -0.96 7.25
CA TYR A 432 7.51 0.32 7.74
C TYR A 432 6.43 1.40 7.96
N THR A 433 5.38 1.43 7.12
CA THR A 433 4.23 2.32 7.36
C THR A 433 3.54 1.96 8.67
N THR A 434 3.44 0.65 8.96
CA THR A 434 2.88 0.15 10.22
C THR A 434 3.66 0.68 11.43
N ILE A 435 5.00 0.57 11.43
CA ILE A 435 5.87 1.11 12.49
C ILE A 435 5.58 2.60 12.73
N ILE A 436 5.63 3.42 11.68
CA ILE A 436 5.46 4.87 11.77
C ILE A 436 4.08 5.22 12.34
N PHE A 437 3.02 4.58 11.86
CA PHE A 437 1.66 4.94 12.28
C PHE A 437 1.26 4.37 13.64
N MET A 438 1.83 3.24 14.08
CA MET A 438 1.65 2.76 15.46
C MET A 438 2.26 3.76 16.45
N LEU A 439 3.51 4.18 16.22
CA LEU A 439 4.20 5.17 17.05
C LEU A 439 3.50 6.53 17.01
N ARG A 440 3.04 6.96 15.83
CA ARG A 440 2.25 8.19 15.67
C ARG A 440 0.97 8.15 16.51
N LYS A 441 0.21 7.05 16.46
CA LYS A 441 -1.02 6.91 17.26
C LYS A 441 -0.74 6.96 18.76
N CYS A 442 0.36 6.37 19.23
CA CYS A 442 0.75 6.46 20.63
C CYS A 442 1.00 7.89 21.07
N ASN A 443 1.78 8.66 20.30
CA ASN A 443 2.04 10.07 20.59
C ASN A 443 0.75 10.91 20.63
N ILE A 444 -0.25 10.57 19.79
CA ILE A 444 -1.53 11.26 19.78
C ILE A 444 -2.32 11.03 21.07
N LEU A 445 -2.18 9.87 21.73
CA LEU A 445 -2.84 9.60 23.03
C LEU A 445 -2.41 10.60 24.12
N GLU A 446 -1.23 11.20 24.00
CA GLU A 446 -0.75 12.25 24.91
C GLU A 446 -1.23 13.65 24.51
N SER A 447 -1.60 13.86 23.25
CA SER A 447 -1.91 15.17 22.70
C SER A 447 -3.39 15.52 22.82
N SER A 448 -3.69 16.78 23.12
CA SER A 448 -5.04 17.35 22.96
C SER A 448 -5.34 17.72 21.49
N SER A 449 -4.59 17.18 20.53
CA SER A 449 -4.70 17.48 19.10
C SER A 449 -6.05 17.04 18.53
N PRO A 450 -6.67 17.84 17.65
CA PRO A 450 -7.91 17.46 16.98
C PRO A 450 -7.71 16.27 16.03
N SER A 451 -8.78 15.48 15.83
CA SER A 451 -8.85 14.45 14.80
C SER A 451 -9.53 15.01 13.55
N PRO A 452 -8.93 14.91 12.34
CA PRO A 452 -7.67 14.26 12.04
C PRO A 452 -6.45 15.14 12.35
N VAL A 453 -5.41 14.44 12.74
CA VAL A 453 -4.16 14.96 13.25
C VAL A 453 -3.27 15.45 12.12
N SER A 454 -2.71 16.66 12.20
CA SER A 454 -2.13 17.34 11.04
C SER A 454 -0.86 18.16 11.30
N SER A 455 -0.23 18.07 12.46
CA SER A 455 0.92 18.91 12.83
C SER A 455 2.20 18.13 13.10
N ASP A 456 3.32 18.86 13.14
CA ASP A 456 4.65 18.39 13.51
C ASP A 456 4.73 17.81 14.94
N GLN A 457 3.78 18.14 15.81
CA GLN A 457 3.67 17.56 17.16
C GLN A 457 3.27 16.09 17.10
N ASP A 458 2.62 15.70 16.01
CA ASP A 458 2.05 14.39 15.82
C ASP A 458 2.97 13.46 15.02
N VAL A 459 4.10 14.00 14.56
CA VAL A 459 5.13 13.24 13.86
C VAL A 459 5.90 12.42 14.92
N PRO A 460 6.01 11.08 14.75
CA PRO A 460 6.71 10.24 15.71
C PRO A 460 8.19 10.65 15.80
N ARG A 461 8.67 10.79 17.05
CA ARG A 461 10.05 11.20 17.36
C ARG A 461 10.97 10.01 17.67
N SER A 462 10.43 8.80 17.72
CA SER A 462 11.19 7.60 18.03
C SER A 462 12.24 7.33 16.93
N PRO A 463 13.46 6.89 17.28
CA PRO A 463 14.48 6.48 16.32
C PRO A 463 13.98 5.41 15.34
N LEU A 464 13.08 4.52 15.77
CA LEU A 464 12.44 3.49 14.95
C LEU A 464 11.64 4.13 13.80
N ALA A 465 10.90 5.20 14.07
CA ALA A 465 10.14 5.90 13.04
C ALA A 465 11.05 6.62 12.03
N VAL A 466 12.18 7.17 12.48
CA VAL A 466 13.17 7.80 11.59
C VAL A 466 13.84 6.75 10.72
N SER A 467 14.23 5.61 11.28
CA SER A 467 14.76 4.44 10.56
C SER A 467 13.78 3.97 9.48
N ALA A 468 12.54 3.67 9.87
CA ALA A 468 11.47 3.27 8.96
C ALA A 468 11.22 4.31 7.86
N SER A 469 11.26 5.61 8.19
CA SER A 469 11.09 6.69 7.21
C SER A 469 12.20 6.70 6.17
N ARG A 470 13.47 6.50 6.56
CA ARG A 470 14.59 6.38 5.61
C ARG A 470 14.40 5.20 4.66
N HIS A 471 13.95 4.05 5.17
CA HIS A 471 13.71 2.86 4.34
C HIS A 471 12.60 3.12 3.31
N ILE A 472 11.44 3.63 3.74
CA ILE A 472 10.33 4.00 2.84
C ILE A 472 10.81 4.97 1.76
N LEU A 473 11.44 6.08 2.16
CA LEU A 473 11.86 7.11 1.22
C LEU A 473 12.93 6.61 0.24
N SER A 474 13.81 5.71 0.67
CA SER A 474 14.80 5.07 -0.21
C SER A 474 14.14 4.18 -1.26
N ILE A 475 13.15 3.37 -0.88
CA ILE A 475 12.36 2.54 -1.80
C ILE A 475 11.62 3.43 -2.80
N ILE A 476 11.04 4.53 -2.33
CA ILE A 476 10.30 5.47 -3.16
C ILE A 476 11.17 6.16 -4.17
N TYR A 477 12.36 6.61 -3.77
CA TYR A 477 13.30 7.18 -4.69
C TYR A 477 13.66 6.17 -5.80
N ARG A 478 13.95 4.91 -5.44
CA ARG A 478 14.22 3.83 -6.42
C ARG A 478 13.04 3.62 -7.38
N LEU A 479 11.81 3.60 -6.85
CA LEU A 479 10.58 3.46 -7.65
C LEU A 479 10.36 4.62 -8.60
N LEU A 480 10.51 5.87 -8.13
CA LEU A 480 10.30 7.06 -8.96
C LEU A 480 11.34 7.15 -10.09
N VAL A 481 12.56 6.66 -9.86
CA VAL A 481 13.59 6.57 -10.90
C VAL A 481 13.28 5.46 -11.91
N ARG A 482 12.83 4.28 -11.45
CA ARG A 482 12.52 3.14 -12.31
C ARG A 482 11.24 3.34 -13.12
N VAL A 483 10.20 3.88 -12.47
CA VAL A 483 8.83 4.02 -12.98
C VAL A 483 8.30 5.43 -12.68
N PRO A 484 8.76 6.46 -13.42
CA PRO A 484 8.32 7.85 -13.21
C PRO A 484 6.91 8.06 -13.80
N SER A 485 5.88 7.62 -13.08
CA SER A 485 4.47 7.75 -13.48
C SER A 485 3.62 8.46 -12.42
N SER A 486 2.50 9.08 -12.85
CA SER A 486 1.50 9.65 -11.94
C SER A 486 0.83 8.59 -11.07
N GLU A 487 0.71 7.38 -11.59
CA GLU A 487 0.10 6.23 -10.94
C GLU A 487 0.99 5.77 -9.77
N THR A 488 2.31 5.70 -9.99
CA THR A 488 3.28 5.43 -8.92
C THR A 488 3.18 6.48 -7.81
N VAL A 489 3.12 7.78 -8.15
CA VAL A 489 2.95 8.84 -7.14
C VAL A 489 1.59 8.71 -6.43
N SER A 490 0.54 8.37 -7.17
CA SER A 490 -0.82 8.18 -6.63
C SER A 490 -0.86 7.05 -5.59
N ILE A 491 -0.23 5.91 -5.87
CA ILE A 491 -0.13 4.78 -4.93
C ILE A 491 0.67 5.19 -3.70
N LEU A 492 1.86 5.75 -3.89
CA LEU A 492 2.76 6.10 -2.78
C LEU A 492 2.16 7.18 -1.87
N VAL A 493 1.59 8.23 -2.44
CA VAL A 493 1.08 9.37 -1.68
C VAL A 493 -0.34 9.12 -1.20
N GLY A 494 -1.20 8.53 -2.05
CA GLY A 494 -2.60 8.25 -1.74
C GLY A 494 -2.76 7.09 -0.77
N PHE A 495 -2.16 5.93 -1.08
CA PHE A 495 -2.36 4.72 -0.29
C PHE A 495 -1.40 4.64 0.91
N PHE A 496 -0.10 4.83 0.70
CA PHE A 496 0.91 4.72 1.77
C PHE A 496 1.17 6.01 2.56
N GLN A 497 0.50 7.12 2.23
CA GLN A 497 0.62 8.40 2.92
C GLN A 497 2.06 8.88 3.13
N VAL A 498 2.90 8.73 2.09
CA VAL A 498 4.36 8.96 2.14
C VAL A 498 4.78 10.37 2.60
N PHE A 499 3.87 11.33 2.56
CA PHE A 499 4.12 12.66 3.13
C PHE A 499 4.39 12.61 4.66
N ILE A 500 3.92 11.59 5.38
CA ILE A 500 4.22 11.39 6.81
C ILE A 500 5.67 10.94 7.04
N PRO A 501 6.20 9.86 6.43
CA PRO A 501 7.62 9.53 6.54
C PRO A 501 8.52 10.66 6.04
N TYR A 502 8.10 11.40 5.01
CA TYR A 502 8.81 12.60 4.57
C TYR A 502 8.90 13.65 5.69
N ALA A 503 7.77 13.98 6.32
CA ALA A 503 7.73 14.89 7.45
C ALA A 503 8.58 14.39 8.62
N CYS A 504 8.53 13.09 8.95
CA CYS A 504 9.34 12.48 10.00
C CYS A 504 10.83 12.69 9.78
N LEU A 505 11.34 12.39 8.57
CA LEU A 505 12.74 12.57 8.28
C LEU A 505 13.14 14.05 8.22
N ALA A 506 12.30 14.89 7.61
CA ALA A 506 12.53 16.34 7.50
C ALA A 506 12.57 17.03 8.88
N SER A 507 11.57 16.77 9.74
CA SER A 507 11.53 17.30 11.10
C SER A 507 12.68 16.78 11.96
N ASN A 508 13.16 15.55 11.73
CA ASN A 508 14.35 15.03 12.41
C ASN A 508 15.62 15.83 12.06
N ILE A 509 15.80 16.23 10.80
CA ILE A 509 16.93 17.07 10.38
C ILE A 509 16.86 18.45 11.07
N VAL A 510 15.69 19.10 11.01
CA VAL A 510 15.50 20.45 11.57
C VAL A 510 15.68 20.47 13.09
N ARG A 511 15.29 19.40 13.79
CA ARG A 511 15.41 19.31 15.26
C ARG A 511 16.78 18.79 15.71
N SER A 512 17.62 18.33 14.80
CA SER A 512 18.93 17.78 15.15
C SER A 512 19.84 18.88 15.71
N PRO A 513 20.59 18.62 16.79
CA PRO A 513 21.62 19.54 17.26
C PRO A 513 22.82 19.63 16.30
N ASN A 514 22.93 18.71 15.35
CA ASN A 514 23.93 18.73 14.28
C ASN A 514 23.23 18.34 12.96
N PRO A 515 22.57 19.30 12.28
CA PRO A 515 21.93 19.06 10.99
C PRO A 515 22.91 18.68 9.88
N SER A 516 24.15 19.16 9.93
CA SER A 516 25.17 18.87 8.91
C SER A 516 25.57 17.38 8.86
N ALA A 517 25.53 16.68 10.00
CA ALA A 517 25.71 15.23 10.05
C ALA A 517 24.60 14.42 9.34
N LEU A 518 23.46 15.04 9.04
CA LEU A 518 22.30 14.41 8.37
C LEU A 518 22.18 14.82 6.89
N ALA A 519 23.27 15.25 6.27
CA ALA A 519 23.29 15.69 4.87
C ALA A 519 22.77 14.62 3.87
N SER A 520 22.99 13.32 4.15
CA SER A 520 22.47 12.24 3.30
C SER A 520 20.94 12.13 3.35
N ASP A 521 20.33 12.43 4.50
CA ASP A 521 18.88 12.43 4.66
C ASP A 521 18.28 13.60 3.86
N LEU A 522 18.92 14.78 3.91
CA LEU A 522 18.54 15.92 3.07
C LEU A 522 18.66 15.58 1.57
N GLU A 523 19.75 14.96 1.14
CA GLU A 523 19.94 14.57 -0.27
C GLU A 523 18.83 13.62 -0.75
N LEU A 524 18.41 12.66 0.08
CA LEU A 524 17.30 11.78 -0.23
C LEU A 524 15.98 12.54 -0.43
N LEU A 525 15.66 13.47 0.48
CA LEU A 525 14.46 14.32 0.40
C LEU A 525 14.49 15.20 -0.87
N GLU A 526 15.64 15.76 -1.20
CA GLU A 526 15.84 16.58 -2.41
C GLU A 526 15.62 15.79 -3.69
N ARG A 527 16.21 14.60 -3.79
CA ARG A 527 16.04 13.70 -4.95
C ARG A 527 14.57 13.33 -5.17
N ILE A 528 13.83 13.06 -4.10
CA ILE A 528 12.39 12.76 -4.20
C ILE A 528 11.61 14.01 -4.67
N GLY A 529 11.87 15.16 -4.06
CA GLY A 529 11.23 16.43 -4.43
C GLY A 529 11.50 16.85 -5.89
N GLU A 530 12.68 16.57 -6.41
CA GLU A 530 13.04 16.79 -7.82
C GLU A 530 12.26 15.88 -8.76
N ASN A 531 12.18 14.58 -8.47
CA ASN A 531 11.42 13.62 -9.29
C ASN A 531 9.94 13.99 -9.35
N ILE A 532 9.33 14.30 -8.20
CA ILE A 532 7.93 14.75 -8.14
C ILE A 532 7.76 16.09 -8.88
N SER A 533 8.73 17.02 -8.79
CA SER A 533 8.71 18.28 -9.54
C SER A 533 8.80 18.11 -11.06
N VAL A 534 9.46 17.06 -11.55
CA VAL A 534 9.51 16.75 -12.98
C VAL A 534 8.16 16.18 -13.42
N LEU A 535 7.59 15.25 -12.65
CA LEU A 535 6.29 14.64 -12.92
C LEU A 535 5.16 15.67 -12.91
N SER A 536 5.17 16.61 -11.96
CA SER A 536 4.11 17.62 -11.83
C SER A 536 4.04 18.59 -13.02
N ARG A 537 5.06 18.63 -13.90
CA ARG A 537 5.01 19.40 -15.14
C ARG A 537 4.10 18.76 -16.18
N LYS A 538 4.01 17.43 -16.17
CA LYS A 538 3.11 16.64 -17.02
C LYS A 538 1.72 16.58 -16.39
N GLU A 539 1.67 16.24 -15.11
CA GLU A 539 0.42 16.04 -14.36
C GLU A 539 0.25 17.15 -13.33
N ARG A 540 -0.54 18.17 -13.71
CA ARG A 540 -0.59 19.46 -12.99
C ARG A 540 -1.27 19.37 -11.63
N ASP A 541 -2.07 18.33 -11.40
CA ASP A 541 -2.70 18.04 -10.11
C ASP A 541 -1.67 17.87 -8.99
N PHE A 542 -0.46 17.37 -9.26
CA PHE A 542 0.63 17.24 -8.29
C PHE A 542 1.45 18.53 -8.05
N THR A 543 1.15 19.63 -8.73
CA THR A 543 1.88 20.91 -8.57
C THR A 543 1.92 21.42 -7.12
N PRO A 544 0.82 21.35 -6.33
CA PRO A 544 0.85 21.76 -4.93
C PRO A 544 1.89 20.98 -4.10
N LEU A 545 1.93 19.66 -4.26
CA LEU A 545 2.88 18.79 -3.58
C LEU A 545 4.32 19.12 -3.97
N ALA A 546 4.61 19.23 -5.28
CA ALA A 546 5.94 19.59 -5.77
C ALA A 546 6.43 20.93 -5.20
N ARG A 547 5.55 21.92 -5.07
CA ARG A 547 5.86 23.22 -4.48
C ARG A 547 6.17 23.10 -2.99
N ALA A 548 5.38 22.34 -2.24
CA ALA A 548 5.59 22.13 -0.81
C ALA A 548 6.93 21.46 -0.53
N LEU A 549 7.24 20.35 -1.22
CA LEU A 549 8.51 19.63 -1.07
C LEU A 549 9.71 20.52 -1.36
N ARG A 550 9.65 21.34 -2.43
CA ARG A 550 10.71 22.29 -2.76
C ARG A 550 10.87 23.36 -1.69
N GLY A 551 9.77 23.90 -1.16
CA GLY A 551 9.80 24.89 -0.08
C GLY A 551 10.48 24.34 1.16
N ILE A 552 10.03 23.15 1.61
CA ILE A 552 10.58 22.44 2.77
C ILE A 552 12.08 22.18 2.59
N ASN A 553 12.50 21.59 1.47
CA ASN A 553 13.92 21.29 1.22
C ASN A 553 14.77 22.56 1.18
N GLY A 554 14.24 23.66 0.63
CA GLY A 554 14.91 24.95 0.62
C GLY A 554 15.16 25.50 2.03
N GLU A 555 14.21 25.34 2.95
CA GLU A 555 14.38 25.77 4.35
C GLU A 555 15.33 24.83 5.12
N ILE A 556 15.24 23.51 4.93
CA ILE A 556 16.16 22.55 5.56
C ILE A 556 17.61 22.80 5.10
N ARG A 557 17.82 23.07 3.82
CA ARG A 557 19.15 23.37 3.28
C ARG A 557 19.78 24.60 3.95
N LYS A 558 19.00 25.67 4.16
CA LYS A 558 19.49 26.85 4.89
C LYS A 558 19.89 26.50 6.32
N CYS A 559 19.14 25.62 6.99
CA CYS A 559 19.48 25.14 8.34
C CYS A 559 20.85 24.44 8.36
N VAL A 560 21.10 23.54 7.41
CA VAL A 560 22.35 22.78 7.29
C VAL A 560 23.54 23.69 6.93
N GLU A 561 23.33 24.69 6.07
CA GLU A 561 24.38 25.64 5.67
C GLU A 561 24.76 26.61 6.80
N GLN A 562 23.80 27.02 7.65
CA GLN A 562 24.04 27.86 8.82
C GLN A 562 24.91 27.14 9.87
N ASP A 563 24.58 25.89 10.20
CA ASP A 563 25.36 25.03 11.12
C ASP A 563 26.80 24.79 10.61
N SER A 564 26.95 24.55 9.31
CA SER A 564 28.26 24.36 8.68
C SER A 564 29.11 25.64 8.73
N SER A 565 28.48 26.81 8.71
CA SER A 565 29.17 28.11 8.78
C SER A 565 29.56 28.46 10.21
N GLU A 566 28.73 28.12 11.20
CA GLU A 566 29.00 28.34 12.63
C GLU A 566 30.07 27.39 13.17
N SER A 567 30.16 26.16 12.66
CA SER A 567 31.21 25.20 13.06
C SER A 567 32.60 25.50 12.48
N LEU A 568 32.68 26.36 11.45
CA LEU A 568 33.94 26.81 10.83
C LEU A 568 34.48 28.13 11.39
N ALA A 569 33.68 28.85 12.19
CA ALA A 569 34.03 30.11 12.86
C ALA A 569 34.54 29.85 14.29
#